data_AF-A0A6N3BAG3-F1
#
_entry.id   AF-A0A6N3BAG3-F1
#
_cell.length_a   1.000
_cell.length_b   1.000
_cell.length_c   1.000
_cell.angle_alpha   90.00
_cell.angle_beta   90.00
_cell.angle_gamma   90.00
#
_symmetry.space_group_name_H-M   'P 1'
#
loop_
_entity.id
_entity.type
_entity.pdbx_description
1 polymer ?
#
loop_
_entity_poly.entity_id
_entity_poly.type
_entity_poly.pdbx_seq_one_letter_code
_entity_poly.pdbx_strand_id
1 'polypeptide(L)'
;MRNSDFYIQNMIESSLEQEDFSQIIILLDSLPSKRIRRALYLLSEIFPNKIEITENEFKFIKYILSNNKFIVVQSISDFLRAISILNFNDLQKQEIADLIFQNLNILSKNCDFELNVLITKLIEPNKFFMLIEKIKNNLDDYSRKYLLDFIFYEKEYLENSFNEDEINDFIEFLSYPI
;
A
#
# COMPACT_ATOMS: atom_id res chain seq x y z
N MET A 1 -10.13 -1.79 26.00
CA MET A 1 -9.86 -0.67 25.07
C MET A 1 -9.84 0.64 25.84
N ARG A 2 -8.99 1.62 25.47
CA ARG A 2 -8.98 2.94 26.12
C ARG A 2 -10.19 3.76 25.62
N ASN A 3 -10.75 4.65 26.44
CA ASN A 3 -11.89 5.50 26.03
C ASN A 3 -11.66 6.27 24.71
N SER A 4 -10.40 6.62 24.40
CA SER A 4 -10.04 7.26 23.13
C SER A 4 -10.21 6.36 21.92
N ASP A 5 -9.98 5.06 22.06
CA ASP A 5 -10.07 4.10 20.96
C ASP A 5 -11.53 3.86 20.60
N PHE A 6 -12.41 3.76 21.62
CA PHE A 6 -13.86 3.66 21.42
C PHE A 6 -14.42 4.88 20.70
N TYR A 7 -13.97 6.09 21.08
CA TYR A 7 -14.36 7.31 20.38
C TYR A 7 -13.94 7.31 18.90
N ILE A 8 -12.67 6.97 18.60
CA ILE A 8 -12.17 6.93 17.22
C ILE A 8 -12.94 5.89 16.39
N GLN A 9 -13.13 4.68 16.95
CA GLN A 9 -13.85 3.60 16.29
C GLN A 9 -15.27 4.00 15.95
N ASN A 10 -16.04 4.50 16.92
CA ASN A 10 -17.44 4.92 16.68
C ASN A 10 -17.54 6.03 15.62
N MET A 11 -16.58 6.97 15.60
CA MET A 11 -16.55 8.02 14.59
C MET A 11 -16.26 7.47 13.19
N ILE A 12 -15.35 6.51 13.08
CA ILE A 12 -15.05 5.82 11.81
C ILE A 12 -16.29 5.02 11.35
N GLU A 13 -16.86 4.18 12.21
CA GLU A 13 -18.03 3.36 11.90
C GLU A 13 -19.22 4.22 11.45
N SER A 14 -19.57 5.25 12.21
CA SER A 14 -20.67 6.16 11.85
C SER A 14 -20.43 6.90 10.55
N SER A 15 -19.17 7.21 10.22
CA SER A 15 -18.83 7.89 8.96
C SER A 15 -18.88 6.93 7.77
N LEU A 16 -18.45 5.68 7.97
CA LEU A 16 -18.54 4.63 6.95
C LEU A 16 -19.99 4.26 6.64
N GLU A 17 -20.87 4.16 7.65
CA GLU A 17 -22.31 3.93 7.46
C GLU A 17 -22.98 5.03 6.62
N GLN A 18 -22.47 6.26 6.71
CA GLN A 18 -22.97 7.43 5.98
C GLN A 18 -22.23 7.69 4.67
N GLU A 19 -21.24 6.85 4.32
CA GLU A 19 -20.30 7.05 3.20
C GLU A 19 -19.57 8.42 3.23
N ASP A 20 -19.41 9.02 4.41
CA ASP A 20 -18.75 10.31 4.62
C ASP A 20 -17.26 10.15 4.96
N PHE A 21 -16.48 9.79 3.95
CA PHE A 21 -15.02 9.67 4.08
C PHE A 21 -14.33 10.99 4.41
N SER A 22 -14.97 12.14 4.17
CA SER A 22 -14.42 13.45 4.51
C SER A 22 -14.29 13.61 6.03
N GLN A 23 -15.27 13.11 6.80
CA GLN A 23 -15.20 13.12 8.26
C GLN A 23 -14.11 12.21 8.80
N ILE A 24 -13.89 11.06 8.18
CA ILE A 24 -12.78 10.17 8.52
C ILE A 24 -11.44 10.88 8.29
N ILE A 25 -11.30 11.55 7.15
CA ILE A 25 -10.10 12.33 6.82
C ILE A 25 -9.87 13.44 7.85
N ILE A 26 -10.90 14.26 8.15
CA ILE A 26 -10.82 15.34 9.15
C ILE A 26 -10.39 14.80 10.52
N LEU A 27 -10.98 13.69 10.95
CA LEU A 27 -10.60 13.01 12.19
C LEU A 27 -9.13 12.63 12.17
N LEU A 28 -8.68 11.90 11.15
CA LEU A 28 -7.30 11.42 11.03
C LEU A 28 -6.28 12.57 10.91
N ASP A 29 -6.62 13.65 10.21
CA ASP A 29 -5.78 14.82 10.05
C ASP A 29 -5.64 15.63 11.35
N SER A 30 -6.67 15.67 12.18
CA SER A 30 -6.63 16.34 13.48
C SER A 30 -5.77 15.62 14.52
N LEU A 31 -5.54 14.31 14.34
CA LEU A 31 -4.80 13.52 15.32
C LEU A 31 -3.30 13.86 15.31
N PRO A 32 -2.65 13.93 16.49
CA PRO A 32 -1.19 14.08 16.56
C PRO A 32 -0.50 12.82 16.05
N SER A 33 0.70 12.93 15.49
CA SER A 33 1.43 11.82 14.85
C SER A 33 1.53 10.56 15.73
N LYS A 34 1.72 10.74 17.05
CA LYS A 34 1.77 9.63 18.03
C LYS A 34 0.47 8.80 18.14
N ARG A 35 -0.65 9.32 17.66
CA ARG A 35 -1.97 8.65 17.67
C ARG A 35 -2.35 8.05 16.32
N ILE A 36 -1.68 8.47 15.23
CA ILE A 36 -1.99 8.01 13.86
C ILE A 36 -1.84 6.50 13.75
N ARG A 37 -0.76 5.92 14.28
CA ARG A 37 -0.56 4.47 14.27
C ARG A 37 -1.77 3.70 14.83
N ARG A 38 -2.33 4.17 15.96
CA ARG A 38 -3.48 3.49 16.57
C ARG A 38 -4.77 3.72 15.76
N ALA A 39 -4.97 4.92 15.23
CA ALA A 39 -6.16 5.24 14.45
C ALA A 39 -6.18 4.49 13.11
N LEU A 40 -5.04 4.40 12.42
CA LEU A 40 -4.91 3.68 11.16
C LEU A 40 -5.08 2.16 11.37
N TYR A 41 -4.56 1.60 12.48
CA TYR A 41 -4.88 0.23 12.86
C TYR A 41 -6.39 0.02 13.05
N LEU A 42 -7.06 0.86 13.83
CA LEU A 42 -8.51 0.74 14.05
C LEU A 42 -9.29 0.88 12.73
N LEU A 43 -8.90 1.83 11.88
CA LEU A 43 -9.48 1.96 10.55
C LEU A 43 -9.36 0.66 9.76
N SER A 44 -8.20 0.01 9.77
CA SER A 44 -7.94 -1.20 8.98
C SER A 44 -8.72 -2.44 9.46
N GLU A 45 -9.20 -2.42 10.72
CA GLU A 45 -10.07 -3.47 11.25
C GLU A 45 -11.55 -3.27 10.88
N ILE A 46 -11.93 -2.05 10.47
CA ILE A 46 -13.31 -1.66 10.18
C ILE A 46 -13.52 -1.46 8.66
N PHE A 47 -12.52 -0.91 7.99
CA PHE A 47 -12.47 -0.68 6.56
C PHE A 47 -11.43 -1.61 5.91
N PRO A 48 -11.77 -2.30 4.81
CA PRO A 48 -13.03 -2.17 4.08
C PRO A 48 -14.17 -2.99 4.68
N ASN A 49 -15.40 -2.48 4.56
CA ASN A 49 -16.63 -3.16 4.99
C ASN A 49 -17.37 -3.90 3.86
N LYS A 50 -16.85 -3.83 2.63
CA LYS A 50 -17.33 -4.52 1.42
C LYS A 50 -16.19 -4.74 0.43
N ILE A 51 -16.37 -5.62 -0.55
CA ILE A 51 -15.35 -5.97 -1.55
C ILE A 51 -15.34 -4.98 -2.74
N GLU A 52 -16.52 -4.62 -3.23
CA GLU A 52 -16.67 -3.66 -4.33
C GLU A 52 -16.59 -2.24 -3.79
N ILE A 53 -15.72 -1.42 -4.39
CA ILE A 53 -15.52 -0.04 -3.95
C ILE A 53 -16.24 0.97 -4.82
N THR A 54 -16.70 2.03 -4.18
CA THR A 54 -17.17 3.26 -4.81
C THR A 54 -16.00 4.19 -5.13
N GLU A 55 -16.27 5.21 -5.95
CA GLU A 55 -15.28 6.26 -6.25
C GLU A 55 -14.84 7.04 -4.99
N ASN A 56 -15.72 7.19 -4.00
CA ASN A 56 -15.39 7.88 -2.75
C ASN A 56 -14.42 7.05 -1.90
N GLU A 57 -14.65 5.73 -1.80
CA GLU A 57 -13.73 4.80 -1.15
C GLU A 57 -12.38 4.75 -1.85
N PHE A 58 -12.39 4.75 -3.18
CA PHE A 58 -11.16 4.79 -3.96
C PHE A 58 -10.36 6.08 -3.72
N LYS A 59 -11.03 7.25 -3.72
CA LYS A 59 -10.41 8.53 -3.35
C LYS A 59 -9.84 8.52 -1.93
N PHE A 60 -10.54 7.90 -0.99
CA PHE A 60 -10.08 7.75 0.38
C PHE A 60 -8.81 6.90 0.48
N ILE A 61 -8.75 5.76 -0.21
CA ILE A 61 -7.56 4.91 -0.28
C ILE A 61 -6.38 5.71 -0.84
N LYS A 62 -6.57 6.43 -1.96
CA LYS A 62 -5.53 7.29 -2.54
C LYS A 62 -5.06 8.38 -1.57
N TYR A 63 -5.98 8.96 -0.80
CA TYR A 63 -5.63 9.96 0.21
C TYR A 63 -4.69 9.39 1.27
N ILE A 64 -4.99 8.20 1.80
CA ILE A 64 -4.13 7.54 2.79
C ILE A 64 -2.75 7.21 2.19
N LEU A 65 -2.69 6.64 0.99
CA LEU A 65 -1.44 6.21 0.36
C LEU A 65 -0.54 7.36 -0.14
N SER A 66 -1.12 8.53 -0.41
CA SER A 66 -0.36 9.70 -0.90
C SER A 66 0.17 10.60 0.21
N ASN A 67 -0.23 10.38 1.47
CA ASN A 67 0.10 11.28 2.57
C ASN A 67 1.11 10.64 3.55
N ASN A 68 2.31 11.23 3.59
CA ASN A 68 3.41 10.84 4.47
C ASN A 68 3.00 10.65 5.93
N LYS A 69 2.00 11.39 6.42
CA LYS A 69 1.50 11.25 7.79
C LYS A 69 1.04 9.81 8.10
N PHE A 70 0.48 9.12 7.11
CA PHE A 70 -0.08 7.77 7.28
C PHE A 70 0.90 6.68 6.84
N ILE A 71 1.61 6.87 5.73
CA ILE A 71 2.48 5.80 5.19
C ILE A 71 3.76 5.57 6.00
N VAL A 72 4.17 6.53 6.86
CA VAL A 72 5.38 6.38 7.71
C VAL A 72 5.13 5.60 8.99
N VAL A 73 3.89 5.27 9.34
CA VAL A 73 3.58 4.53 10.58
C VAL A 73 3.45 3.03 10.30
N GLN A 74 3.93 2.20 11.24
CA GLN A 74 3.91 0.74 11.10
C GLN A 74 2.55 0.14 10.71
N SER A 75 1.44 0.69 11.23
CA SER A 75 0.09 0.21 10.94
C SER A 75 -0.38 0.50 9.51
N ILE A 76 0.46 1.06 8.64
CA ILE A 76 0.19 1.08 7.21
C ILE A 76 0.12 -0.34 6.66
N SER A 77 0.87 -1.30 7.20
CA SER A 77 0.79 -2.71 6.79
C SER A 77 -0.61 -3.29 7.01
N ASP A 78 -1.23 -2.97 8.16
CA ASP A 78 -2.62 -3.36 8.44
C ASP A 78 -3.58 -2.80 7.38
N PHE A 79 -3.39 -1.54 6.98
CA PHE A 79 -4.23 -0.91 5.97
C PHE A 79 -4.02 -1.52 4.59
N LEU A 80 -2.77 -1.79 4.20
CA LEU A 80 -2.45 -2.46 2.93
C LEU A 80 -3.05 -3.87 2.86
N ARG A 81 -2.99 -4.62 3.97
CA ARG A 81 -3.66 -5.92 4.12
C ARG A 81 -5.17 -5.79 4.00
N ALA A 82 -5.76 -4.78 4.62
CA ALA A 82 -7.19 -4.57 4.57
C ALA A 82 -7.66 -4.26 3.13
N ILE A 83 -6.97 -3.36 2.43
CA ILE A 83 -7.36 -3.00 1.05
C ILE A 83 -7.01 -4.09 0.03
N SER A 84 -6.16 -5.06 0.36
CA SER A 84 -5.81 -6.16 -0.54
C SER A 84 -6.99 -7.11 -0.79
N ILE A 85 -8.08 -7.04 -0.04
CA ILE A 85 -9.30 -7.83 -0.32
C ILE A 85 -10.21 -7.17 -1.37
N LEU A 86 -10.04 -5.87 -1.65
CA LEU A 86 -10.93 -5.08 -2.49
C LEU A 86 -10.80 -5.40 -3.98
N ASN A 87 -11.91 -5.30 -4.72
CA ASN A 87 -11.92 -5.41 -6.17
C ASN A 87 -11.67 -4.04 -6.80
N PHE A 88 -10.53 -3.93 -7.48
CA PHE A 88 -10.16 -2.75 -8.25
C PHE A 88 -10.31 -3.04 -9.74
N ASN A 89 -10.86 -2.10 -10.50
CA ASN A 89 -10.78 -2.15 -11.96
C ASN A 89 -9.35 -1.82 -12.44
N ASP A 90 -9.05 -2.03 -13.72
CA ASP A 90 -7.69 -1.90 -14.25
C ASP A 90 -7.09 -0.48 -14.08
N LEU A 91 -7.91 0.56 -14.22
CA LEU A 91 -7.46 1.94 -14.01
C LEU A 91 -7.12 2.17 -12.53
N GLN A 92 -7.98 1.72 -11.62
CA GLN A 92 -7.77 1.81 -10.18
C GLN A 92 -6.51 1.04 -9.73
N LYS A 93 -6.29 -0.15 -10.30
CA LYS A 93 -5.09 -0.95 -10.03
C LYS A 93 -3.82 -0.20 -10.42
N GLN A 94 -3.80 0.38 -11.62
CA GLN A 94 -2.66 1.14 -12.11
C GLN A 94 -2.37 2.38 -11.24
N GLU A 95 -3.41 3.13 -10.86
CA GLU A 95 -3.26 4.31 -10.01
C GLU A 95 -2.72 3.95 -8.60
N ILE A 96 -3.20 2.86 -7.99
CA ILE A 96 -2.67 2.42 -6.69
C ILE A 96 -1.23 1.91 -6.84
N ALA A 97 -0.93 1.16 -7.90
CA ALA A 97 0.42 0.69 -8.17
C ALA A 97 1.40 1.87 -8.33
N ASP A 98 1.04 2.89 -9.11
CA ASP A 98 1.87 4.08 -9.26
C ASP A 98 2.09 4.79 -7.90
N LEU A 99 1.06 4.92 -7.05
CA LEU A 99 1.21 5.49 -5.70
C LEU A 99 2.11 4.65 -4.79
N ILE A 100 2.00 3.32 -4.84
CA ILE A 100 2.86 2.41 -4.08
C ILE A 100 4.31 2.60 -4.49
N PHE A 101 4.60 2.57 -5.79
CA PHE A 101 5.96 2.66 -6.30
C PHE A 101 6.56 4.07 -6.08
N GLN A 102 5.76 5.13 -6.17
CA GLN A 102 6.19 6.48 -5.80
C GLN A 102 6.60 6.59 -4.32
N ASN A 103 5.96 5.81 -3.44
CA ASN A 103 6.19 5.84 -2.00
C ASN A 103 6.99 4.63 -1.48
N LEU A 104 7.62 3.86 -2.37
CA LEU A 104 8.23 2.58 -2.03
C LEU A 104 9.31 2.71 -0.95
N ASN A 105 10.08 3.80 -0.97
CA ASN A 105 11.11 4.13 0.04
C ASN A 105 10.60 4.24 1.47
N ILE A 106 9.31 4.50 1.65
CA ILE A 106 8.67 4.63 2.95
C ILE A 106 7.89 3.36 3.27
N LEU A 107 7.14 2.84 2.30
CA LEU A 107 6.26 1.69 2.48
C LEU A 107 7.06 0.42 2.81
N SER A 108 8.13 0.14 2.06
CA SER A 108 8.96 -1.06 2.26
C SER A 108 9.52 -1.16 3.68
N LYS A 109 9.84 -0.04 4.34
CA LYS A 109 10.37 -0.02 5.71
C LYS A 109 9.36 -0.42 6.78
N ASN A 110 8.08 -0.34 6.46
CA ASN A 110 6.99 -0.58 7.40
C ASN A 110 6.14 -1.80 7.03
N CYS A 111 6.36 -2.37 5.84
CA CYS A 111 5.47 -3.36 5.24
C CYS A 111 6.21 -4.13 4.16
N ASP A 112 6.50 -5.41 4.41
CA ASP A 112 7.10 -6.31 3.41
C ASP A 112 6.01 -7.23 2.84
N PHE A 113 5.53 -8.19 3.65
CA PHE A 113 4.58 -9.22 3.21
C PHE A 113 3.26 -8.66 2.67
N GLU A 114 2.61 -7.76 3.39
CA GLU A 114 1.32 -7.19 2.95
C GLU A 114 1.48 -6.33 1.69
N LEU A 115 2.68 -5.76 1.49
CA LEU A 115 3.01 -5.01 0.29
C LEU A 115 3.18 -5.95 -0.91
N ASN A 116 3.85 -7.11 -0.72
CA ASN A 116 3.94 -8.14 -1.75
C ASN A 116 2.56 -8.61 -2.20
N VAL A 117 1.70 -8.96 -1.25
CA VAL A 117 0.33 -9.44 -1.50
C VAL A 117 -0.47 -8.41 -2.29
N LEU A 118 -0.33 -7.13 -1.96
CA LEU A 118 -1.04 -6.09 -2.69
C LEU A 118 -0.46 -5.88 -4.09
N ILE A 119 0.86 -5.87 -4.24
CA ILE A 119 1.55 -5.72 -5.55
C ILE A 119 1.14 -6.84 -6.52
N THR A 120 1.21 -8.10 -6.09
CA THR A 120 0.87 -9.26 -6.94
C THR A 120 -0.60 -9.28 -7.34
N LYS A 121 -1.49 -8.69 -6.53
CA LYS A 121 -2.91 -8.51 -6.86
C LYS A 121 -3.15 -7.38 -7.87
N LEU A 122 -2.44 -6.27 -7.73
CA LEU A 122 -2.68 -5.06 -8.52
C LEU A 122 -2.00 -5.11 -9.89
N ILE A 123 -0.85 -5.76 -9.98
CA ILE A 123 0.08 -5.59 -11.10
C ILE A 123 0.18 -6.91 -11.85
N GLU A 124 0.03 -6.87 -13.17
CA GLU A 124 0.39 -8.01 -14.01
C GLU A 124 1.92 -8.13 -14.04
N PRO A 125 2.49 -9.35 -14.02
CA PRO A 125 3.94 -9.51 -13.88
C PRO A 125 4.72 -8.74 -14.95
N ASN A 126 4.28 -8.76 -16.21
CA ASN A 126 4.88 -7.98 -17.31
C ASN A 126 4.95 -6.45 -17.08
N LYS A 127 4.11 -5.87 -16.21
CA LYS A 127 4.11 -4.43 -15.87
C LYS A 127 4.98 -4.12 -14.65
N PHE A 128 5.35 -5.11 -13.85
CA PHE A 128 6.13 -4.93 -12.63
C PHE A 128 7.47 -4.25 -12.91
N PHE A 129 8.23 -4.75 -13.89
CA PHE A 129 9.54 -4.18 -14.21
C PHE A 129 9.45 -2.74 -14.74
N MET A 130 8.43 -2.42 -15.55
CA MET A 130 8.21 -1.06 -16.04
C MET A 130 8.05 -0.05 -14.89
N LEU A 131 7.45 -0.46 -13.77
CA LEU A 131 7.32 0.39 -12.60
C LEU A 131 8.65 0.55 -11.85
N ILE A 132 9.44 -0.52 -11.72
CA ILE A 132 10.80 -0.45 -11.17
C ILE A 132 11.66 0.51 -11.99
N GLU A 133 11.63 0.41 -13.33
CA GLU A 133 12.43 1.27 -14.20
C GLU A 133 12.14 2.77 -14.00
N LYS A 134 10.88 3.14 -13.74
CA LYS A 134 10.48 4.53 -13.48
C LYS A 134 11.09 5.09 -12.20
N ILE A 135 11.27 4.25 -11.17
CA ILE A 135 11.68 4.71 -9.83
C ILE A 135 13.13 4.38 -9.48
N LYS A 136 13.83 3.58 -10.30
CA LYS A 136 15.17 3.03 -10.02
C LYS A 136 16.21 4.04 -9.50
N ASN A 137 16.20 5.25 -10.05
CA ASN A 137 17.18 6.29 -9.71
C ASN A 137 16.88 6.96 -8.36
N ASN A 138 15.69 6.70 -7.81
CA ASN A 138 15.23 7.26 -6.54
C ASN A 138 15.17 6.22 -5.42
N LEU A 139 15.52 4.96 -5.69
CA LEU A 139 15.47 3.90 -4.68
C LEU A 139 16.64 4.00 -3.70
N ASP A 140 16.31 3.97 -2.41
CA ASP A 140 17.30 3.78 -1.35
C ASP A 140 17.72 2.30 -1.21
N ASP A 141 18.81 2.06 -0.48
CA ASP A 141 19.38 0.71 -0.31
C ASP A 141 18.37 -0.27 0.30
N TYR A 142 17.50 0.20 1.21
CA TYR A 142 16.47 -0.63 1.82
C TYR A 142 15.45 -1.07 0.78
N SER A 143 14.99 -0.15 -0.07
CA SER A 143 13.97 -0.43 -1.07
C SER A 143 14.49 -1.30 -2.21
N ARG A 144 15.77 -1.14 -2.56
CA ARG A 144 16.46 -2.06 -3.47
C ARG A 144 16.48 -3.47 -2.89
N LYS A 145 16.85 -3.60 -1.62
CA LYS A 145 16.83 -4.89 -0.92
C LYS A 145 15.41 -5.47 -0.90
N TYR A 146 14.40 -4.68 -0.56
CA TYR A 146 13.00 -5.11 -0.59
C TYR A 146 12.60 -5.66 -1.97
N LEU A 147 12.94 -4.95 -3.06
CA LEU A 147 12.62 -5.41 -4.42
C LEU A 147 13.38 -6.69 -4.80
N LEU A 148 14.64 -6.84 -4.37
CA LEU A 148 15.39 -8.09 -4.53
C LEU A 148 14.70 -9.23 -3.78
N ASP A 149 14.35 -9.01 -2.51
CA ASP A 149 13.63 -9.99 -1.69
C ASP A 149 12.27 -10.34 -2.32
N PHE A 150 11.54 -9.36 -2.86
CA PHE A 150 10.30 -9.59 -3.63
C PHE A 150 10.56 -10.52 -4.82
N ILE A 151 11.59 -10.27 -5.64
CA ILE A 151 11.89 -11.11 -6.81
C ILE A 151 12.16 -12.57 -6.39
N PHE A 152 12.86 -12.78 -5.27
CA PHE A 152 13.14 -14.13 -4.77
C PHE A 152 11.89 -14.81 -4.19
N TYR A 153 11.09 -14.10 -3.40
CA TYR A 153 9.92 -14.67 -2.74
C TYR A 153 8.73 -14.87 -3.68
N GLU A 154 8.54 -13.96 -4.63
CA GLU A 154 7.44 -13.96 -5.60
C GLU A 154 7.87 -14.48 -6.98
N LYS A 155 8.87 -15.38 -7.02
CA LYS A 155 9.43 -15.92 -8.27
C LYS A 155 8.36 -16.57 -9.15
N GLU A 156 7.47 -17.37 -8.57
CA GLU A 156 6.36 -18.01 -9.33
C GLU A 156 5.42 -16.98 -9.98
N TYR A 157 5.21 -15.82 -9.33
CA TYR A 157 4.42 -14.74 -9.90
C TYR A 157 5.12 -14.15 -11.13
N LEU A 158 6.44 -13.92 -11.06
CA LEU A 158 7.24 -13.35 -12.15
C LEU A 158 7.45 -14.31 -13.33
N GLU A 159 7.62 -15.60 -13.08
CA GLU A 159 7.83 -16.63 -14.11
C GLU A 159 6.63 -16.78 -15.07
N ASN A 160 5.47 -16.23 -14.71
CA ASN A 160 4.33 -16.16 -15.63
C ASN A 160 4.56 -15.21 -16.81
N SER A 161 5.54 -14.32 -16.76
CA SER A 161 5.81 -13.35 -17.84
C SER A 161 7.28 -13.15 -18.19
N PHE A 162 8.20 -13.63 -17.36
CA PHE A 162 9.64 -13.50 -17.58
C PHE A 162 10.34 -14.85 -17.52
N ASN A 163 11.37 -15.02 -18.34
CA ASN A 163 12.28 -16.15 -18.24
C ASN A 163 13.37 -15.91 -17.18
N GLU A 164 14.16 -16.94 -16.88
CA GLU A 164 15.20 -16.87 -15.85
C GLU A 164 16.30 -15.84 -16.16
N ASP A 165 16.69 -15.68 -17.42
CA ASP A 165 17.69 -14.68 -17.82
C ASP A 165 17.16 -13.26 -17.60
N GLU A 166 15.90 -12.99 -17.95
CA GLU A 166 15.25 -11.68 -17.70
C GLU A 166 15.16 -11.37 -16.20
N ILE A 167 14.83 -12.38 -15.37
CA ILE A 167 14.80 -12.21 -13.91
C ILE A 167 16.21 -11.94 -13.37
N ASN A 168 17.23 -12.63 -13.88
CA ASN A 168 18.63 -12.41 -13.49
C ASN A 168 19.12 -11.01 -13.87
N ASP A 169 18.75 -10.51 -15.05
CA ASP A 169 19.04 -9.13 -15.46
C ASP A 169 18.44 -8.12 -14.48
N PHE A 170 17.22 -8.37 -13.97
CA PHE A 170 16.58 -7.52 -12.95
C PHE A 170 17.30 -7.56 -11.61
N ILE A 171 17.79 -8.73 -11.19
CA ILE A 171 18.57 -8.89 -9.96
C ILE A 171 19.88 -8.10 -10.07
N GLU A 172 20.61 -8.25 -11.18
CA GLU A 172 21.85 -7.51 -11.43
C GLU A 172 21.60 -6.00 -11.38
N PHE A 173 20.54 -5.55 -12.07
CA PHE A 173 20.15 -4.16 -12.14
C PHE A 173 19.84 -3.51 -10.78
N LEU A 174 19.19 -4.26 -9.87
CA LEU A 174 18.90 -3.77 -8.52
C LEU A 174 20.11 -3.82 -7.59
N SER A 175 21.01 -4.79 -7.81
CA SER A 175 22.19 -5.04 -6.98
C SER A 175 23.30 -3.99 -7.17
N TYR A 176 23.40 -3.39 -8.37
CA TYR A 176 24.43 -2.42 -8.70
C TYR A 176 23.79 -1.04 -9.02
N PRO A 177 23.67 -0.13 -8.03
CA PRO A 177 23.20 1.22 -8.29
C PRO A 177 24.13 1.94 -9.29
N ILE A 178 23.56 2.57 -10.30
CA ILE A 178 24.25 3.47 -11.25
C ILE A 178 24.48 4.82 -10.58
#